data_AF-A0A944AGG1-F1
#
_entry.id   AF-A0A944AGG1-F1
#
_cell.length_a   1.000
_cell.length_b   1.000
_cell.length_c   1.000
_cell.angle_alpha   90.00
_cell.angle_beta   90.00
_cell.angle_gamma   90.00
#
_symmetry.space_group_name_H-M   'P 1'
#
loop_
_entity.id
_entity.type
_entity.pdbx_description
1 polymer ?
#
loop_
_entity_poly.entity_id
_entity_poly.type
_entity_poly.pdbx_seq_one_letter_code
_entity_poly.pdbx_strand_id
1 'polypeptide(L)'
;MIKKIFTLFFGVILSGVISFAQDNSSAENIVGTYNAIHQGEESKVRITREDGGTFMAQIIWVKNRTDENGNVRLDEKNPDKSLRHVPCDEIILF
;
A
#
# COMPACT_ATOMS: atom_id res chain seq x y z
N MET A 1 -27.07 -6.80 56.69
CA MET A 1 -25.85 -7.11 55.90
C MET A 1 -26.16 -7.80 54.56
N ILE A 2 -27.27 -7.45 53.88
CA ILE A 2 -27.68 -8.07 52.59
C ILE A 2 -27.55 -7.12 51.39
N LYS A 3 -27.32 -5.82 51.61
CA LYS A 3 -27.21 -4.82 50.53
C LYS A 3 -25.83 -4.76 49.85
N LYS A 4 -24.80 -5.43 50.38
CA LYS A 4 -23.43 -5.39 49.83
C LYS A 4 -23.11 -6.52 48.84
N ILE A 5 -24.01 -7.51 48.68
CA ILE A 5 -23.79 -8.67 47.79
C ILE A 5 -24.31 -8.43 46.38
N PHE A 6 -25.27 -7.51 46.19
CA PHE A 6 -25.79 -7.20 44.86
C PHE A 6 -24.85 -6.34 44.01
N THR A 7 -23.87 -5.66 44.62
CA THR A 7 -22.89 -4.82 43.90
C THR A 7 -21.80 -5.67 43.23
N LEU A 8 -21.58 -6.91 43.66
CA LEU A 8 -20.49 -7.74 43.13
C LEU A 8 -20.82 -8.41 41.79
N PHE A 9 -22.10 -8.53 41.43
CA PHE A 9 -22.52 -9.17 40.17
C PHE A 9 -22.64 -8.20 38.98
N PHE A 10 -22.64 -6.89 39.21
CA PHE A 10 -22.69 -5.89 38.13
C PHE A 10 -21.30 -5.46 37.64
N GLY A 11 -20.24 -5.71 38.43
CA GLY A 11 -18.87 -5.28 38.11
C GLY A 11 -18.08 -6.22 37.18
N VAL A 12 -18.50 -7.48 37.05
CA VAL A 12 -17.77 -8.49 36.23
C VAL A 12 -18.24 -8.49 34.77
N ILE A 13 -19.41 -7.96 34.47
CA ILE A 13 -19.93 -7.88 33.09
C ILE A 13 -19.29 -6.71 32.31
N LEU A 14 -18.68 -5.75 33.00
CA LEU A 14 -17.96 -4.62 32.39
C LEU A 14 -16.45 -4.90 32.16
N SER A 15 -15.99 -6.13 32.44
CA SER A 15 -14.62 -6.58 32.14
C SER A 15 -14.51 -7.28 30.79
N GLY A 16 -15.62 -7.44 30.07
CA GLY A 16 -15.62 -7.73 28.64
C GLY A 16 -15.23 -6.49 27.84
N VAL A 17 -14.04 -5.95 28.15
CA VAL A 17 -13.32 -5.02 27.30
C VAL A 17 -13.23 -5.63 25.92
N ILE A 18 -14.19 -5.25 25.08
CA ILE A 18 -13.96 -4.66 23.76
C ILE A 18 -12.57 -5.00 23.24
N SER A 19 -12.36 -6.27 22.93
CA SER A 19 -11.36 -6.65 21.95
C SER A 19 -12.04 -6.45 20.61
N PHE A 20 -12.26 -5.17 20.24
CA PHE A 20 -12.20 -4.84 18.84
C PHE A 20 -10.75 -5.15 18.47
N ALA A 21 -10.50 -6.40 18.03
CA ALA A 21 -9.37 -6.66 17.20
C ALA A 21 -9.46 -5.58 16.11
N GLN A 22 -8.54 -4.62 16.15
CA GLN A 22 -8.34 -3.76 15.01
C GLN A 22 -8.06 -4.74 13.89
N ASP A 23 -9.01 -4.87 12.98
CA ASP A 23 -8.87 -5.71 11.82
C ASP A 23 -7.72 -5.11 11.02
N ASN A 24 -6.51 -5.64 11.25
CA ASN A 24 -5.29 -5.26 10.55
C ASN A 24 -5.37 -5.62 9.05
N SER A 25 -6.51 -6.14 8.58
CA SER A 25 -6.90 -6.18 7.18
C SER A 25 -6.91 -4.80 6.49
N SER A 26 -6.78 -3.70 7.23
CA SER A 26 -6.60 -2.36 6.65
C SER A 26 -5.34 -2.22 5.79
N ALA A 27 -4.27 -2.96 6.10
CA ALA A 27 -3.04 -2.92 5.30
C ALA A 27 -3.24 -3.56 3.92
N GLU A 28 -4.13 -4.55 3.79
CA GLU A 28 -4.43 -5.18 2.50
C GLU A 28 -5.20 -4.24 1.55
N ASN A 29 -5.86 -3.20 2.08
CA ASN A 29 -6.68 -2.29 1.29
C ASN A 29 -5.86 -1.44 0.29
N ILE A 30 -4.54 -1.37 0.45
CA ILE A 30 -3.65 -0.68 -0.50
C ILE A 30 -3.27 -1.58 -1.69
N VAL A 31 -3.54 -2.88 -1.63
CA VAL A 31 -3.29 -3.80 -2.75
C VAL A 31 -4.28 -3.48 -3.86
N GLY A 32 -3.77 -3.19 -5.04
CA GLY A 32 -4.62 -2.76 -6.15
C GLY A 32 -3.87 -2.13 -7.30
N THR A 33 -4.62 -1.58 -8.25
CA THR A 33 -4.09 -0.80 -9.37
C THR A 33 -4.67 0.60 -9.30
N TYR A 34 -3.80 1.61 -9.34
CA TYR A 34 -4.15 3.00 -9.15
C TYR A 34 -3.69 3.84 -10.34
N ASN A 35 -4.48 4.86 -10.68
CA ASN A 35 -4.05 5.91 -11.60
C ASN A 35 -3.23 6.93 -10.82
N ALA A 36 -2.09 7.35 -11.37
CA ALA A 36 -1.26 8.42 -10.82
C ALA A 36 -1.11 9.53 -11.86
N ILE A 37 -1.19 10.78 -11.38
CA ILE A 37 -1.03 11.97 -12.21
C ILE A 37 0.06 12.84 -11.59
N HIS A 38 1.11 13.11 -12.36
CA HIS A 38 2.20 13.98 -11.93
C HIS A 38 2.57 14.94 -13.06
N GLN A 39 2.49 16.25 -12.80
CA GLN A 39 2.79 17.29 -13.80
C GLN A 39 2.03 17.11 -15.14
N GLY A 40 0.82 16.58 -15.10
CA GLY A 40 0.01 16.28 -16.29
C GLY A 40 0.37 14.99 -17.02
N GLU A 41 1.40 14.26 -16.58
CA GLU A 41 1.68 12.90 -17.04
C GLU A 41 0.85 11.89 -16.24
N GLU A 42 0.23 10.95 -16.95
CA GLU A 42 -0.60 9.88 -16.37
C GLU A 42 0.15 8.54 -16.40
N SER A 43 0.02 7.77 -15.32
CA SER A 43 0.56 6.42 -15.20
C SER A 43 -0.40 5.52 -14.41
N LYS A 44 -0.16 4.21 -14.45
CA LYS A 44 -0.81 3.23 -13.57
C LYS A 44 0.24 2.51 -12.75
N VAL A 45 -0.04 2.36 -11.46
CA VAL A 45 0.82 1.66 -10.50
C VAL A 45 0.05 0.51 -9.90
N ARG A 46 0.68 -0.67 -9.85
CA ARG A 46 0.17 -1.84 -9.14
C ARG A 46 0.90 -1.99 -7.82
N ILE A 47 0.16 -2.08 -6.73
CA ILE A 47 0.68 -2.35 -5.40
C ILE A 47 0.38 -3.81 -5.04
N THR A 48 1.42 -4.58 -4.69
CA THR A 48 1.33 -5.98 -4.25
C THR A 48 1.90 -6.12 -2.85
N ARG A 49 1.45 -7.16 -2.14
CA ARG A 49 2.05 -7.58 -0.88
C ARG A 49 3.18 -8.57 -1.18
N GLU A 50 4.33 -8.33 -0.57
CA GLU A 50 5.50 -9.21 -0.63
C GLU A 50 5.57 -10.11 0.61
N ASP A 51 6.44 -11.12 0.54
CA ASP A 51 6.75 -11.98 1.68
C ASP A 51 7.27 -11.14 2.86
N GLY A 52 6.86 -11.48 4.07
CA GLY A 52 7.23 -10.72 5.28
C GLY A 52 6.34 -9.49 5.55
N GLY A 53 5.33 -9.24 4.71
CA GLY A 53 4.32 -8.22 4.97
C GLY A 53 4.69 -6.81 4.52
N THR A 54 5.75 -6.65 3.74
CA THR A 54 6.07 -5.42 3.02
C THR A 54 5.22 -5.29 1.75
N PHE A 55 5.24 -4.12 1.12
CA PHE A 55 4.54 -3.87 -0.13
C PHE A 55 5.53 -3.46 -1.20
N MET A 56 5.24 -3.83 -2.44
CA MET A 56 5.96 -3.41 -3.62
C MET A 56 5.01 -2.63 -4.52
N ALA A 57 5.48 -1.56 -5.15
CA ALA A 57 4.74 -0.82 -6.14
C ALA A 57 5.44 -0.87 -7.50
N GLN A 58 4.77 -1.36 -8.54
CA GLN A 58 5.30 -1.40 -9.90
C GLN A 58 4.53 -0.44 -10.79
N ILE A 59 5.24 0.40 -11.56
CA ILE A 59 4.62 1.14 -12.66
C ILE A 59 4.30 0.13 -13.76
N ILE A 60 3.03 0.00 -14.16
CA ILE A 60 2.59 -0.99 -15.16
C ILE A 60 2.10 -0.36 -16.47
N TRP A 61 2.02 0.96 -16.53
CA TRP A 61 1.63 1.72 -17.71
C TRP A 61 1.99 3.20 -17.56
N VAL A 62 2.42 3.83 -18.65
CA VAL A 62 2.70 5.28 -18.74
C VAL A 62 2.10 5.81 -20.04
N LYS A 63 1.38 6.94 -19.98
CA LYS A 63 0.69 7.52 -21.15
C LYS A 63 1.64 7.85 -22.30
N ASN A 64 2.75 8.51 -21.98
CA ASN A 64 3.79 8.89 -22.94
C ASN A 64 4.99 7.94 -22.80
N ARG A 65 4.75 6.63 -23.01
CA ARG A 65 5.76 5.57 -22.83
C ARG A 65 6.99 5.77 -23.71
N THR A 66 6.81 6.29 -24.92
CA THR A 66 7.88 6.46 -25.90
C THR A 66 8.36 7.91 -26.00
N ASP A 67 9.63 8.08 -26.36
CA ASP A 67 10.20 9.36 -26.75
C ASP A 67 9.73 9.79 -28.16
N GLU A 68 10.21 10.95 -28.62
CA GLU A 68 9.88 11.50 -29.94
C GLU A 68 10.37 10.63 -31.11
N ASN A 69 11.34 9.75 -30.88
CA ASN A 69 11.88 8.83 -31.87
C ASN A 69 11.18 7.45 -31.83
N GLY A 70 10.22 7.25 -30.93
CA GLY A 70 9.51 5.99 -30.74
C GLY A 70 10.23 4.98 -29.84
N ASN A 71 11.35 5.34 -29.22
CA ASN A 71 12.03 4.47 -28.26
C ASN A 71 11.32 4.51 -26.91
N VAL A 72 11.38 3.42 -26.17
CA VAL A 72 10.83 3.37 -24.81
C VAL A 72 11.66 4.25 -23.88
N ARG A 73 10.99 5.12 -23.11
CA ARG A 73 11.66 5.92 -22.07
C ARG A 73 12.20 5.01 -20.97
N LEU A 74 13.41 5.28 -20.52
CA LEU A 74 14.09 4.52 -19.47
C LEU A 74 14.17 5.33 -18.17
N ASP A 75 14.53 4.67 -17.06
CA ASP A 75 14.77 5.30 -15.76
C ASP A 75 16.14 6.01 -15.68
N GLU A 76 16.44 6.84 -16.68
CA GLU A 76 17.78 7.43 -16.90
C GLU A 76 18.32 8.24 -15.71
N LYS A 77 17.41 8.71 -14.84
CA LYS A 77 17.72 9.54 -13.67
C LYS A 77 17.81 8.75 -12.37
N ASN A 78 17.71 7.42 -12.40
CA ASN A 78 17.88 6.61 -11.20
C ASN A 78 19.26 6.87 -10.55
N PRO A 79 19.33 7.17 -9.24
CA PRO A 79 20.60 7.30 -8.53
C PRO A 79 21.47 6.03 -8.66
N ASP A 80 20.84 4.85 -8.67
CA ASP A 80 21.50 3.60 -9.00
C ASP A 80 21.67 3.48 -10.52
N LYS A 81 22.92 3.59 -10.96
CA LYS A 81 23.28 3.49 -12.39
C LYS A 81 22.90 2.15 -13.01
N SER A 82 22.87 1.08 -12.21
CA SER A 82 22.50 -0.23 -12.70
C SER A 82 21.02 -0.30 -13.09
N LEU A 83 20.17 0.59 -12.58
CA LEU A 83 18.73 0.60 -12.87
C LEU A 83 18.34 1.54 -14.02
N ARG A 84 19.26 2.36 -14.54
CA ARG A 84 18.95 3.37 -15.57
C ARG A 84 18.50 2.82 -16.92
N HIS A 85 18.62 1.51 -17.12
CA HIS A 85 18.19 0.82 -18.32
C HIS A 85 16.75 0.29 -18.21
N VAL A 86 16.11 0.39 -17.05
CA VAL A 86 14.78 -0.14 -16.81
C VAL A 86 13.75 0.70 -17.58
N PRO A 87 12.84 0.08 -18.36
CA PRO A 87 11.73 0.77 -19.00
C PRO A 87 10.84 1.52 -18.00
N CYS A 88 10.34 2.69 -18.39
CA CYS A 88 9.53 3.55 -17.52
C CYS A 88 8.25 2.88 -17.00
N ASP A 89 7.75 1.85 -17.68
CA ASP A 89 6.58 1.06 -17.32
C ASP A 89 6.93 -0.32 -16.75
N GLU A 90 8.16 -0.48 -16.25
CA GLU A 90 8.63 -1.66 -15.54
C GLU A 90 9.36 -1.31 -14.22
N ILE A 91 9.39 -0.03 -13.84
CA ILE A 91 10.04 0.44 -12.61
C ILE A 91 9.35 -0.13 -11.38
N ILE A 92 10.15 -0.66 -10.46
CA ILE A 92 9.72 -1.17 -9.16
C ILE A 92 10.17 -0.21 -8.07
N LEU A 93 9.25 0.12 -7.17
CA LEU A 93 9.44 0.98 -6.00
C LEU A 93 9.26 0.13 -4.73
N PHE A 94 10.19 0.29 -3.79
CA PHE A 94 10.24 -0.38 -2.49
C PHE A 94 10.16 0.64 -1.35
#